data_AF-A0A9D6L379-F1
#
_entry.id   AF-A0A9D6L379-F1
#
_cell.length_a   1.000
_cell.length_b   1.000
_cell.length_c   1.000
_cell.angle_alpha   90.00
_cell.angle_beta   90.00
_cell.angle_gamma   90.00
#
_symmetry.space_group_name_H-M   'P 1'
#
loop_
_entity.id
_entity.type
_entity.pdbx_description
1 polymer ?
#
loop_
_entity_poly.entity_id
_entity_poly.type
_entity_poly.pdbx_seq_one_letter_code
_entity_poly.pdbx_strand_id
1 'polypeptide(L)'
;PACGESDRSREQTDFALLECAFAAGKPVLAICYGVQSLNVYLGGSLVQDIASEKQNPMTHAWEGRASGAPEPHHDVAIEPGSRLAQLAGASRARVNSSHHQSLDRLGRDLRVVARAPDGVIEAVELSADGAAPHATGSPWVLGVQWHPERMTSDALAQSLFHELVAAAKRQVVGSR
;
A
#
# COMPACT_ATOMS: atom_id res chain seq x y z
N PRO A 1 7.40 -8.27 18.45
CA PRO A 1 5.97 -8.11 18.80
C PRO A 1 5.19 -9.31 18.26
N ALA A 2 4.50 -10.06 19.13
CA ALA A 2 3.54 -11.05 18.65
C ALA A 2 2.29 -10.31 18.16
N CYS A 3 1.71 -10.75 17.03
CA CYS A 3 0.49 -10.17 16.49
C CYS A 3 -0.61 -10.19 17.56
N GLY A 4 -1.24 -9.04 17.81
CA GLY A 4 -2.39 -8.93 18.72
C GLY A 4 -3.61 -9.69 18.18
N GLU A 5 -4.68 -9.77 18.98
CA GLU A 5 -5.93 -10.37 18.50
C GLU A 5 -6.46 -9.64 17.26
N SER A 6 -6.87 -10.40 16.25
CA SER A 6 -7.48 -9.88 15.04
C SER A 6 -8.81 -9.18 15.36
N ASP A 7 -8.95 -7.91 15.01
CA ASP A 7 -10.25 -7.21 15.04
C ASP A 7 -11.08 -7.64 13.83
N ARG A 8 -11.85 -8.73 14.01
CA ARG A 8 -12.68 -9.30 12.96
C ARG A 8 -13.75 -8.34 12.44
N SER A 9 -14.26 -7.45 13.29
CA SER A 9 -15.30 -6.49 12.90
C SER A 9 -14.73 -5.46 11.91
N ARG A 10 -13.53 -4.97 12.21
CA ARG A 10 -12.79 -4.09 11.32
C ARG A 10 -12.43 -4.79 10.01
N GLU A 11 -11.89 -6.00 10.07
CA GLU A 11 -11.51 -6.77 8.88
C GLU A 11 -12.71 -6.98 7.93
N GLN A 12 -13.87 -7.39 8.48
CA GLN A 12 -15.10 -7.54 7.70
C GLN A 12 -15.54 -6.23 7.04
N THR A 13 -15.42 -5.11 7.75
CA THR A 13 -15.74 -3.78 7.21
C THR A 13 -14.79 -3.40 6.08
N ASP A 14 -13.48 -3.57 6.28
CA ASP A 14 -12.46 -3.25 5.26
C ASP A 14 -12.65 -4.11 4.00
N PHE A 15 -12.99 -5.39 4.16
CA PHE A 15 -13.25 -6.29 3.03
C PHE A 15 -14.52 -5.91 2.27
N ALA A 16 -15.59 -5.58 2.98
CA ALA A 16 -16.83 -5.10 2.35
C ALA A 16 -16.61 -3.79 1.58
N LEU A 17 -15.79 -2.88 2.11
CA LEU A 17 -15.42 -1.64 1.41
C LEU A 17 -14.59 -1.91 0.16
N LEU A 18 -13.61 -2.83 0.22
CA LEU A 18 -12.84 -3.25 -0.94
C LEU A 18 -13.74 -3.90 -1.99
N GLU A 19 -14.63 -4.80 -1.60
CA GLU A 19 -15.58 -5.43 -2.51
C GLU A 19 -16.46 -4.39 -3.23
N CYS A 20 -17.02 -3.43 -2.49
CA CYS A 20 -17.82 -2.36 -3.08
C CYS A 20 -17.00 -1.45 -4.00
N ALA A 21 -15.74 -1.15 -3.64
CA ALA A 21 -14.87 -0.32 -4.45
C ALA A 21 -14.52 -1.04 -5.76
N PHE A 22 -14.14 -2.31 -5.71
CA PHE A 22 -13.83 -3.10 -6.90
C PHE A 22 -15.05 -3.29 -7.80
N ALA A 23 -16.22 -3.61 -7.23
CA ALA A 23 -17.47 -3.76 -7.99
C ALA A 23 -17.89 -2.47 -8.70
N ALA A 24 -17.63 -1.31 -8.09
CA ALA A 24 -17.93 0.01 -8.67
C ALA A 24 -16.76 0.60 -9.50
N GLY A 25 -15.65 -0.13 -9.64
CA GLY A 25 -14.42 0.36 -10.28
C GLY A 25 -13.76 1.56 -9.57
N LYS A 26 -14.16 1.85 -8.32
CA LYS A 26 -13.68 3.02 -7.56
C LYS A 26 -12.19 2.94 -7.29
N PRO A 27 -11.47 4.05 -7.45
CA PRO A 27 -10.04 4.06 -7.17
C PRO A 27 -9.77 3.83 -5.68
N VAL A 28 -8.69 3.10 -5.38
CA VAL A 28 -8.29 2.73 -4.02
C VAL A 28 -6.85 3.14 -3.79
N LEU A 29 -6.62 3.94 -2.74
CA LEU A 29 -5.30 4.14 -2.15
C LEU A 29 -5.28 3.43 -0.79
N ALA A 30 -4.51 2.35 -0.68
CA ALA A 30 -4.45 1.51 0.50
C ALA A 30 -3.18 1.82 1.33
N ILE A 31 -3.33 2.25 2.59
CA ILE A 31 -2.22 2.79 3.39
C ILE A 31 -1.95 1.91 4.61
N CYS A 32 -0.70 1.49 4.80
CA CYS A 32 -0.21 0.66 5.91
C CYS A 32 -1.06 -0.60 6.13
N TYR A 33 -1.92 -0.63 7.15
CA TYR A 33 -2.86 -1.74 7.35
C TYR A 33 -3.79 -1.93 6.15
N GLY A 34 -4.17 -0.85 5.46
CA GLY A 34 -4.99 -0.91 4.27
C GLY A 34 -4.36 -1.73 3.15
N VAL A 35 -3.05 -1.60 2.89
CA VAL A 35 -2.38 -2.39 1.85
C VAL A 35 -2.27 -3.87 2.25
N GLN A 36 -2.16 -4.14 3.54
CA GLN A 36 -2.19 -5.50 4.08
C GLN A 36 -3.58 -6.13 3.89
N SER A 37 -4.64 -5.41 4.27
CA SER A 37 -6.03 -5.84 4.03
C SER A 37 -6.32 -6.05 2.54
N LEU A 38 -5.86 -5.14 1.67
CA LEU A 38 -5.98 -5.29 0.21
C LEU A 38 -5.30 -6.57 -0.28
N ASN A 39 -4.09 -6.86 0.20
CA ASN A 39 -3.35 -8.06 -0.19
C ASN A 39 -4.08 -9.34 0.22
N VAL A 40 -4.56 -9.41 1.48
CA VAL A 40 -5.30 -10.56 1.99
C VAL A 40 -6.65 -10.73 1.29
N TYR A 41 -7.38 -9.64 1.05
CA TYR A 41 -8.63 -9.64 0.28
C TYR A 41 -8.43 -10.24 -1.13
N LEU A 42 -7.29 -9.98 -1.76
CA LEU A 42 -6.92 -10.55 -3.06
C LEU A 42 -6.28 -11.94 -2.98
N GLY A 43 -6.21 -12.57 -1.80
CA GLY A 43 -5.72 -13.95 -1.59
C GLY A 43 -4.22 -14.08 -1.23
N GLY A 44 -3.56 -12.97 -0.91
CA GLY A 44 -2.18 -12.93 -0.45
C GLY A 44 -2.00 -13.37 1.01
N SER A 45 -0.76 -13.34 1.49
CA SER A 45 -0.38 -13.56 2.89
C SER A 45 0.45 -12.40 3.43
N LEU A 46 0.61 -12.35 4.76
CA LEU A 46 1.42 -11.37 5.47
C LEU A 46 2.53 -12.06 6.25
N VAL A 47 3.68 -11.40 6.33
CA VAL A 47 4.65 -11.61 7.40
C VAL A 47 4.03 -11.04 8.68
N GLN A 48 3.86 -11.86 9.71
CA GLN A 48 3.19 -11.49 10.95
C GLN A 48 4.07 -10.65 11.87
N ASP A 49 5.39 -10.85 11.84
CA ASP A 49 6.36 -10.03 12.52
C ASP A 49 7.69 -9.98 11.75
N ILE A 50 7.96 -8.83 11.11
CA ILE A 50 9.19 -8.59 10.34
C ILE A 50 10.44 -8.87 11.19
N ALA A 51 10.42 -8.48 12.47
CA ALA A 51 11.57 -8.56 13.36
C ALA A 51 11.99 -10.02 13.64
N SER A 52 11.05 -10.96 13.65
CA SER A 52 11.32 -12.37 13.96
C SER A 52 11.36 -13.28 12.72
N GLU A 53 10.68 -12.91 11.63
CA GLU A 53 10.56 -13.77 10.44
C GLU A 53 11.56 -13.45 9.32
N LYS A 54 12.11 -12.23 9.26
CA LYS A 54 13.07 -11.85 8.22
C LYS A 54 14.52 -11.98 8.69
N GLN A 55 15.41 -12.27 7.75
CA GLN A 55 16.85 -12.27 8.00
C GLN A 55 17.36 -10.81 7.98
N ASN A 56 17.96 -10.37 9.09
CA ASN A 56 18.51 -9.02 9.27
C ASN A 56 17.51 -7.87 8.95
N PRO A 57 16.35 -7.82 9.64
CA PRO A 57 15.32 -6.83 9.37
C PRO A 57 15.78 -5.43 9.77
N MET A 58 15.37 -4.43 8.99
CA MET A 58 15.44 -3.03 9.41
C MET A 58 14.34 -2.73 10.44
N THR A 59 14.47 -1.62 11.16
CA THR A 59 13.41 -1.16 12.05
C THR A 59 12.31 -0.46 11.26
N HIS A 60 11.18 -1.15 11.09
CA HIS A 60 9.95 -0.61 10.49
C HIS A 60 8.90 -0.19 11.53
N ALA A 61 8.94 -0.81 12.71
CA ALA A 61 7.98 -0.52 13.78
C ALA A 61 8.33 0.80 14.47
N TRP A 62 7.29 1.57 14.80
CA TRP A 62 7.42 2.76 15.62
C TRP A 62 6.72 2.56 16.95
N GLU A 63 7.41 2.85 18.05
CA GLU A 63 6.86 2.82 19.42
C GLU A 63 5.85 3.97 19.68
N GLY A 64 5.63 4.82 18.67
CA GLY A 64 4.62 5.87 18.66
C GLY A 64 5.06 7.14 19.39
N ARG A 65 4.33 8.23 19.15
CA ARG A 65 4.64 9.56 19.71
C ARG A 65 4.70 9.58 21.24
N ALA A 66 3.93 8.72 21.90
CA ALA A 66 3.86 8.67 23.36
C ALA A 66 5.18 8.21 24.01
N SER A 67 5.99 7.43 23.28
CA SER A 67 7.32 7.01 23.74
C SER A 67 8.37 8.13 23.64
N GLY A 68 8.08 9.23 22.94
CA GLY A 68 9.06 10.25 22.58
C GLY A 68 10.05 9.83 21.49
N ALA A 69 10.00 8.58 21.02
CA ALA A 69 10.87 8.09 19.96
C ALA A 69 10.53 8.78 18.62
N PRO A 70 11.54 9.20 17.83
CA PRO A 70 11.30 9.73 16.50
C PRO A 70 10.70 8.66 15.59
N GLU A 71 9.85 9.08 14.65
CA GLU A 71 9.29 8.16 13.66
C GLU A 71 10.43 7.66 12.74
N PRO A 72 10.61 6.34 12.59
CA PRO A 72 11.66 5.81 11.73
C PRO A 72 11.37 6.17 10.27
N HIS A 73 12.45 6.36 9.52
CA HIS A 73 12.40 6.62 8.09
C HIS A 73 13.46 5.79 7.39
N HIS A 74 13.13 5.29 6.20
CA HIS A 74 14.05 4.55 5.35
C HIS A 74 13.82 4.89 3.88
N ASP A 75 14.80 4.54 3.07
CA ASP A 75 14.67 4.67 1.63
C ASP A 75 13.86 3.49 1.09
N VAL A 76 13.20 3.70 -0.04
CA VAL A 76 12.59 2.64 -0.85
C VAL A 76 13.09 2.74 -2.27
N ALA A 77 13.40 1.59 -2.88
CA ALA A 77 13.65 1.49 -4.31
C ALA A 77 12.31 1.34 -5.02
N ILE A 78 12.07 2.16 -6.05
CA ILE A 78 10.82 2.20 -6.82
C ILE A 78 11.03 1.54 -8.18
N GLU A 79 10.13 0.62 -8.54
CA GLU A 79 10.21 -0.11 -9.80
C GLU A 79 9.95 0.80 -11.00
N PRO A 80 10.86 0.85 -12.01
CA PRO A 80 10.64 1.60 -13.23
C PRO A 80 9.35 1.20 -13.95
N GLY A 81 8.71 2.18 -14.59
CA GLY A 81 7.46 1.97 -15.33
C GLY A 81 6.22 1.74 -14.46
N SER A 82 6.35 1.71 -13.12
CA SER A 82 5.20 1.72 -12.21
C SER A 82 4.49 3.07 -12.19
N ARG A 83 3.23 3.09 -11.76
CA ARG A 83 2.51 4.36 -11.48
C ARG A 83 3.21 5.13 -10.37
N LEU A 84 3.73 4.42 -9.37
CA LEU A 84 4.48 5.04 -8.28
C LEU A 84 5.72 5.79 -8.78
N ALA A 85 6.48 5.22 -9.72
CA ALA A 85 7.63 5.90 -10.34
C ALA A 85 7.21 7.18 -11.07
N GLN A 86 6.05 7.17 -11.74
CA GLN A 86 5.51 8.35 -12.43
C GLN A 86 5.13 9.45 -11.43
N LEU A 87 4.50 9.08 -10.31
CA LEU A 87 4.14 10.01 -9.24
C LEU A 87 5.36 10.56 -8.50
N ALA A 88 6.37 9.73 -8.28
CA ALA A 88 7.60 10.13 -7.60
C ALA A 88 8.51 10.98 -8.49
N GLY A 89 8.47 10.79 -9.81
CA GLY A 89 9.45 11.35 -10.73
C GLY A 89 10.87 10.82 -10.47
N ALA A 90 11.01 9.71 -9.75
CA ALA A 90 12.27 9.17 -9.25
C ALA A 90 12.19 7.65 -9.07
N SER A 91 13.36 7.00 -9.04
CA SER A 91 13.49 5.56 -8.77
C SER A 91 13.73 5.25 -7.28
N ARG A 92 13.72 6.26 -6.41
CA ARG A 92 13.90 6.14 -4.96
C ARG A 92 13.09 7.21 -4.24
N ALA A 93 12.61 6.91 -3.04
CA ALA A 93 11.99 7.87 -2.13
C ALA A 93 12.38 7.59 -0.67
N ARG A 94 12.38 8.62 0.17
CA ARG A 94 12.52 8.52 1.62
C ARG A 94 11.13 8.52 2.24
N VAL A 95 10.77 7.49 2.99
CA VAL A 95 9.42 7.34 3.56
C VAL A 95 9.47 7.15 5.07
N ASN A 96 8.39 7.50 5.76
CA ASN A 96 8.22 7.18 7.17
C ASN A 96 7.81 5.71 7.36
N SER A 97 7.96 5.16 8.55
CA SER A 97 7.64 3.75 8.81
C SER A 97 6.99 3.58 10.18
N SER A 98 5.97 2.74 10.24
CA SER A 98 5.23 2.45 11.49
C SER A 98 4.46 1.14 11.38
N HIS A 99 5.14 0.07 10.99
CA HIS A 99 4.53 -1.25 10.82
C HIS A 99 5.49 -2.35 11.28
N HIS A 100 4.94 -3.39 11.92
CA HIS A 100 5.70 -4.60 12.24
C HIS A 100 5.32 -5.79 11.33
N GLN A 101 4.23 -5.65 10.57
CA GLN A 101 3.79 -6.61 9.56
C GLN A 101 4.14 -6.12 8.16
N SER A 102 4.21 -7.02 7.19
CA SER A 102 4.38 -6.67 5.78
C SER A 102 3.75 -7.72 4.87
N LEU A 103 3.67 -7.42 3.58
CA LEU A 103 3.21 -8.38 2.58
C LEU A 103 4.25 -9.50 2.41
N ASP A 104 3.76 -10.74 2.31
CA ASP A 104 4.56 -11.93 2.01
C ASP A 104 4.25 -12.43 0.59
N ARG A 105 3.26 -13.31 0.42
CA ARG A 105 2.73 -13.69 -0.89
C ARG A 105 1.76 -12.62 -1.36
N LEU A 106 1.95 -12.16 -2.59
CA LEU A 106 1.01 -11.22 -3.20
C LEU A 106 -0.33 -11.86 -3.52
N GLY A 107 -1.40 -11.11 -3.29
CA GLY A 107 -2.73 -11.41 -3.81
C GLY A 107 -2.79 -11.30 -5.32
N ARG A 108 -3.89 -11.79 -5.90
CA ARG A 108 -4.11 -11.79 -7.35
C ARG A 108 -3.93 -10.39 -7.93
N ASP A 109 -3.28 -10.34 -9.09
CA ASP A 109 -3.09 -9.15 -9.92
C ASP A 109 -2.31 -8.00 -9.26
N LEU A 110 -1.78 -8.19 -8.05
CA LEU A 110 -0.87 -7.22 -7.45
C LEU A 110 0.55 -7.39 -8.02
N ARG A 111 1.20 -6.26 -8.24
CA ARG A 111 2.62 -6.16 -8.62
C ARG A 111 3.35 -5.35 -7.56
N VAL A 112 4.51 -5.84 -7.11
CA VAL A 112 5.41 -5.04 -6.25
C VAL A 112 5.97 -3.86 -7.04
N VAL A 113 5.90 -2.67 -6.46
CA VAL A 113 6.43 -1.44 -7.07
C VAL A 113 7.35 -0.63 -6.17
N ALA A 114 7.48 -0.99 -4.89
CA ALA A 114 8.59 -0.52 -4.08
C ALA A 114 9.03 -1.54 -3.04
N ARG A 115 10.32 -1.51 -2.71
CA ARG A 115 10.93 -2.31 -1.64
C ARG A 115 11.88 -1.50 -0.79
N ALA A 116 11.92 -1.79 0.51
CA ALA A 116 12.98 -1.33 1.41
C ALA A 116 14.30 -2.11 1.16
N PRO A 117 15.46 -1.64 1.66
CA PRO A 117 16.76 -2.29 1.47
C PRO A 117 16.85 -3.73 1.99
N ASP A 118 16.05 -4.09 3.00
CA ASP A 118 15.94 -5.45 3.54
C ASP A 118 14.93 -6.34 2.78
N GLY A 119 14.42 -5.84 1.66
CA GLY A 119 13.52 -6.55 0.76
C GLY A 119 12.05 -6.54 1.18
N VAL A 120 11.69 -5.89 2.30
CA VAL A 120 10.29 -5.66 2.69
C VAL A 120 9.54 -4.95 1.57
N ILE A 121 8.35 -5.45 1.25
CA ILE A 121 7.47 -4.86 0.24
C ILE A 121 6.85 -3.59 0.82
N GLU A 122 7.13 -2.47 0.16
CA GLU A 122 6.71 -1.14 0.62
C GLU A 122 5.60 -0.55 -0.22
N ALA A 123 5.46 -0.97 -1.48
CA ALA A 123 4.32 -0.60 -2.29
C ALA A 123 3.96 -1.67 -3.31
N VAL A 124 2.66 -1.74 -3.61
CA VAL A 124 2.08 -2.59 -4.65
C VAL A 124 1.09 -1.77 -5.48
N GLU A 125 0.91 -2.16 -6.74
CA GLU A 125 -0.15 -1.62 -7.59
C GLU A 125 -0.91 -2.77 -8.25
N LEU A 126 -2.17 -2.54 -8.61
CA LEU A 126 -2.92 -3.50 -9.41
C LEU A 126 -2.37 -3.48 -10.84
N SER A 127 -1.82 -4.62 -11.26
CA SER A 127 -1.23 -4.85 -12.57
C SER A 127 -2.28 -4.77 -13.67
N ALA A 128 -1.92 -4.13 -14.78
CA ALA A 128 -2.71 -4.20 -16.00
C ALA A 128 -2.65 -5.58 -16.67
N ASP A 129 -1.65 -6.39 -16.33
CA ASP A 129 -1.29 -7.62 -17.05
C ASP A 129 -1.84 -8.92 -16.40
N GLY A 130 -2.47 -8.82 -15.22
CA GLY A 130 -3.02 -9.97 -14.46
C GLY A 130 -4.54 -10.10 -14.53
N ALA A 131 -5.25 -8.98 -14.68
CA ALA A 131 -6.64 -9.04 -15.10
C ALA A 131 -6.68 -9.65 -16.50
N ALA A 132 -7.70 -10.47 -16.81
CA ALA A 132 -8.03 -10.73 -18.20
C ALA A 132 -7.98 -9.39 -18.95
N PRO A 133 -7.10 -9.22 -19.96
CA PRO A 133 -6.97 -7.95 -20.64
C PRO A 133 -8.37 -7.60 -21.14
N HIS A 134 -8.89 -6.45 -20.69
CA HIS A 134 -10.19 -5.89 -21.10
C HIS A 134 -11.43 -6.19 -20.23
N ALA A 135 -11.31 -6.25 -18.90
CA ALA A 135 -12.40 -5.69 -18.10
C ALA A 135 -12.30 -4.14 -18.15
N THR A 136 -12.91 -3.53 -19.16
CA THR A 136 -13.22 -2.10 -19.14
C THR A 136 -13.79 -1.74 -17.77
N GLY A 137 -13.07 -0.96 -16.95
CA GLY A 137 -13.51 -0.58 -15.61
C GLY A 137 -12.71 -1.09 -14.41
N SER A 138 -11.56 -1.77 -14.58
CA SER A 138 -10.69 -2.10 -13.44
C SER A 138 -10.26 -0.83 -12.67
N PRO A 139 -10.38 -0.81 -11.33
CA PRO A 139 -10.09 0.37 -10.53
C PRO A 139 -8.61 0.75 -10.61
N TRP A 140 -8.32 2.05 -10.51
CA TRP A 140 -6.98 2.48 -10.16
C TRP A 140 -6.70 2.06 -8.72
N VAL A 141 -5.67 1.25 -8.48
CA VAL A 141 -5.31 0.78 -7.14
C VAL A 141 -3.82 0.95 -6.93
N LEU A 142 -3.47 1.57 -5.82
CA LEU A 142 -2.11 1.72 -5.33
C LEU A 142 -2.11 1.49 -3.81
N GLY A 143 -1.19 0.66 -3.33
CA GLY A 143 -1.01 0.36 -1.92
C GLY A 143 0.40 0.72 -1.47
N VAL A 144 0.52 1.36 -0.31
CA VAL A 144 1.79 1.78 0.28
C VAL A 144 1.83 1.39 1.76
N GLN A 145 2.98 0.93 2.25
CA GLN A 145 3.15 0.45 3.61
C GLN A 145 3.49 1.57 4.60
N TRP A 146 4.09 2.66 4.10
CA TRP A 146 4.31 3.91 4.84
C TRP A 146 3.02 4.75 4.97
N HIS A 147 3.14 5.92 5.59
CA HIS A 147 2.01 6.78 5.95
C HIS A 147 2.13 8.18 5.32
N PRO A 148 1.75 8.33 4.03
CA PRO A 148 1.83 9.62 3.34
C PRO A 148 0.92 10.69 3.97
N GLU A 149 -0.16 10.30 4.66
CA GLU A 149 -1.03 11.23 5.40
C GLU A 149 -0.31 11.95 6.54
N ARG A 150 0.82 11.41 7.01
CA ARG A 150 1.68 12.01 8.03
C ARG A 150 2.85 12.82 7.45
N MET A 151 3.00 12.84 6.12
CA MET A 151 4.06 13.52 5.39
C MET A 151 3.50 14.67 4.53
N THR A 152 2.72 15.57 5.11
CA THR A 152 1.90 16.55 4.36
C THR A 152 2.68 17.54 3.48
N SER A 153 3.96 17.78 3.78
CA SER A 153 4.85 18.64 2.98
C SER A 153 5.66 17.86 1.93
N ASP A 154 5.56 16.54 1.88
CA ASP A 154 6.27 15.70 0.92
C ASP A 154 5.56 15.66 -0.44
N ALA A 155 6.33 15.81 -1.51
CA ALA A 155 5.80 15.91 -2.87
C ALA A 155 5.20 14.59 -3.37
N LEU A 156 5.79 13.44 -3.01
CA LEU A 156 5.24 12.13 -3.36
C LEU A 156 3.95 11.88 -2.58
N ALA A 157 3.93 12.18 -1.28
CA ALA A 157 2.74 12.08 -0.46
C ALA A 157 1.57 12.89 -1.05
N GLN A 158 1.80 14.15 -1.41
CA GLN A 158 0.78 14.98 -2.08
C GLN A 158 0.33 14.39 -3.42
N SER A 159 1.28 13.88 -4.22
CA SER A 159 0.99 13.29 -5.54
C SER A 159 0.11 12.04 -5.44
N LEU A 160 0.29 11.19 -4.41
CA LEU A 160 -0.56 10.02 -4.17
C LEU A 160 -2.04 10.43 -3.96
N PHE A 161 -2.29 11.43 -3.13
CA PHE A 161 -3.65 11.91 -2.86
C PHE A 161 -4.25 12.67 -4.06
N HIS A 162 -3.45 13.48 -4.76
CA HIS A 162 -3.89 14.14 -5.99
C HIS A 162 -4.30 13.13 -7.06
N GLU A 163 -3.53 12.05 -7.23
CA GLU A 163 -3.85 11.01 -8.21
C GLU A 163 -5.10 10.22 -7.82
N LEU A 164 -5.29 9.90 -6.54
CA LEU A 164 -6.54 9.29 -6.06
C LEU A 164 -7.77 10.15 -6.44
N VAL A 165 -7.70 11.47 -6.19
CA VAL A 165 -8.77 12.40 -6.53
C VAL A 165 -8.97 12.51 -8.04
N ALA A 166 -7.88 12.57 -8.81
CA ALA A 166 -7.93 12.60 -10.27
C ALA A 166 -8.59 11.33 -10.83
N ALA A 167 -8.21 10.15 -10.30
CA ALA A 167 -8.82 8.88 -10.66
C ALA A 167 -10.33 8.85 -10.36
N ALA A 168 -10.74 9.38 -9.22
CA ALA A 168 -12.16 9.44 -8.85
C ALA A 168 -12.96 10.35 -9.80
N LYS A 169 -12.38 11.49 -10.21
CA LYS A 169 -13.00 12.39 -11.19
C LYS A 169 -13.16 11.74 -12.57
N ARG A 170 -12.18 10.95 -13.02
CA ARG A 170 -12.24 10.26 -14.31
C ARG A 170 -13.39 9.25 -14.37
N GLN A 171 -13.70 8.57 -13.27
CA GLN A 171 -14.85 7.66 -13.21
C GLN A 171 -16.20 8.38 -13.34
N VAL A 172 -16.36 9.54 -12.72
CA VAL A 172 -17.63 10.30 -12.79
C VAL A 172 -17.96 10.71 -14.24
N VAL A 173 -16.93 10.93 -15.06
CA VAL A 173 -17.09 11.30 -16.48
C VAL A 173 -17.41 10.10 -17.36
N GLY A 174 -16.95 8.90 -17.01
CA GLY A 174 -17.18 7.67 -17.79
C GLY A 174 -18.50 6.93 -17.51
N SER A 175 -19.25 7.33 -16.49
CA SER A 175 -20.54 6.70 -16.10
C SER A 175 -21.77 7.47 -16.60
N ARG A 176 -21.63 8.34 -17.59
CA ARG A 176 -22.72 9.06 -18.29
C ARG A 176 -22.80 8.60 -19.74
#